data_AF-A0A6A6ZBE0-F1
#
_entry.id   AF-A0A6A6ZBE0-F1
#
_cell.length_a   1.000
_cell.length_b   1.000
_cell.length_c   1.000
_cell.angle_alpha   90.00
_cell.angle_beta   90.00
_cell.angle_gamma   90.00
#
_symmetry.space_group_name_H-M   'P 1'
#
loop_
_entity.id
_entity.type
_entity.pdbx_description
1 polymer ?
#
loop_
_entity_poly.entity_id
_entity_poly.type
_entity_poly.pdbx_seq_one_letter_code
_entity_poly.pdbx_strand_id
1 'polypeptide(L)'
;MPPPSKVAVATGSVLRLVKDEASYHKEIVQQEQRIKKLDESEGDENKEYTLRQEKQALAETRKVLSSMQTKISAALEKLEEALEAHKEGGAEASAEDVTKANDAVVKGKEALRQAS
;
A
#
# COMPACT_ATOMS: atom_id res chain seq x y z
N MET A 1 -1.23 19.82 22.63
CA MET A 1 -0.81 18.39 22.60
C MET A 1 0.70 18.35 22.37
N PRO A 2 1.43 17.44 23.03
CA PRO A 2 2.83 17.22 22.71
C PRO A 2 3.00 16.68 21.27
N PRO A 3 4.16 16.89 20.64
CA PRO A 3 4.43 16.32 19.33
C PRO A 3 4.42 14.77 19.39
N PRO A 4 3.99 14.10 18.31
CA PRO A 4 4.02 12.63 18.25
C PRO A 4 5.47 12.10 18.29
N SER A 5 5.65 10.92 18.87
CA SER A 5 6.94 10.23 18.89
C SER A 5 7.37 9.80 17.48
N LYS A 6 8.66 9.55 17.27
CA LYS A 6 9.17 9.02 16.00
C LYS A 6 8.52 7.70 15.61
N VAL A 7 8.30 6.82 16.60
CA VAL A 7 7.57 5.55 16.44
C VAL A 7 6.14 5.80 15.93
N ALA A 8 5.41 6.75 16.54
CA ALA A 8 4.04 7.08 16.12
C ALA A 8 3.99 7.66 14.68
N VAL A 9 4.95 8.52 14.33
CA VAL A 9 5.06 9.10 12.97
C VAL A 9 5.37 8.03 11.92
N ALA A 10 6.34 7.15 12.20
CA ALA A 10 6.70 6.06 11.30
C ALA A 10 5.56 5.04 11.15
N THR A 11 4.86 4.73 12.24
CA THR A 11 3.66 3.88 12.25
C THR A 11 2.58 4.44 11.32
N GLY A 12 2.28 5.74 11.43
CA GLY A 12 1.30 6.40 10.57
C GLY A 12 1.68 6.33 9.09
N SER A 13 2.97 6.46 8.77
CA SER A 13 3.49 6.35 7.40
C SER A 13 3.24 4.96 6.82
N VAL A 14 3.59 3.90 7.55
CA VAL A 14 3.36 2.51 7.12
C VAL A 14 1.86 2.24 6.92
N LEU A 15 1.02 2.59 7.90
CA LEU A 15 -0.42 2.33 7.83
C LEU A 15 -1.10 3.05 6.66
N ARG A 16 -0.68 4.27 6.33
CA ARG A 16 -1.20 4.97 5.16
C ARG A 16 -0.79 4.27 3.86
N LEU A 17 0.48 3.92 3.72
CA LEU A 17 0.96 3.26 2.51
C LEU A 17 0.29 1.90 2.30
N VAL A 18 0.09 1.11 3.34
CA VAL A 18 -0.65 -0.17 3.27
C VAL A 18 -2.10 0.04 2.80
N LYS A 19 -2.77 1.10 3.27
CA LYS A 19 -4.13 1.44 2.80
C LYS A 19 -4.14 1.87 1.33
N ASP A 20 -3.15 2.66 0.92
CA ASP A 20 -3.01 3.10 -0.46
C ASP A 20 -2.76 1.89 -1.39
N GLU A 21 -1.85 0.98 -1.01
CA GLU A 21 -1.59 -0.28 -1.73
C GLU A 21 -2.85 -1.16 -1.86
N ALA A 22 -3.58 -1.37 -0.76
CA ALA A 22 -4.83 -2.13 -0.77
C ALA A 22 -5.89 -1.50 -1.71
N SER A 23 -5.91 -0.17 -1.82
CA SER A 23 -6.80 0.54 -2.72
C SER A 23 -6.45 0.27 -4.20
N TYR A 24 -5.16 0.22 -4.53
CA TYR A 24 -4.71 -0.13 -5.89
C TYR A 24 -5.00 -1.60 -6.25
N HIS A 25 -4.88 -2.54 -5.31
CA HIS A 25 -5.33 -3.92 -5.54
C HIS A 25 -6.83 -3.98 -5.88
N LYS A 26 -7.66 -3.24 -5.14
CA LYS A 26 -9.10 -3.15 -5.42
C LYS A 26 -9.36 -2.55 -6.80
N GLU A 27 -8.62 -1.51 -7.17
CA GLU A 27 -8.74 -0.86 -8.47
C GLU A 27 -8.38 -1.81 -9.63
N ILE A 28 -7.30 -2.59 -9.49
CA ILE A 28 -6.90 -3.62 -10.44
C ILE A 28 -8.04 -4.61 -10.69
N VAL A 29 -8.65 -5.14 -9.62
CA VAL A 29 -9.77 -6.09 -9.75
C VAL A 29 -10.96 -5.44 -10.47
N GLN A 30 -11.26 -4.17 -10.19
CA GLN A 30 -12.35 -3.45 -10.86
C GLN A 30 -12.05 -3.20 -12.35
N GLN A 31 -10.82 -2.84 -12.70
CA GLN A 31 -10.37 -2.67 -14.08
C GLN A 31 -10.42 -3.99 -14.84
N GLU A 32 -9.94 -5.10 -14.25
CA GLU A 32 -10.03 -6.44 -14.84
C GLU A 32 -11.49 -6.85 -15.11
N GLN A 33 -12.40 -6.58 -14.17
CA GLN A 33 -13.83 -6.81 -14.35
C GLN A 33 -14.43 -5.97 -15.47
N ARG A 34 -14.05 -4.69 -15.60
CA ARG A 34 -14.49 -3.82 -16.71
C ARG A 34 -13.98 -4.33 -18.05
N ILE A 35 -12.70 -4.68 -18.13
CA ILE A 35 -12.09 -5.25 -19.35
C ILE A 35 -12.83 -6.51 -19.76
N LYS A 36 -13.09 -7.44 -18.83
CA LYS A 36 -13.82 -8.68 -19.12
C LYS A 36 -15.22 -8.40 -19.67
N LYS A 37 -15.99 -7.52 -19.01
CA LYS A 37 -17.34 -7.15 -19.47
C LYS A 37 -17.33 -6.51 -20.86
N LEU A 38 -16.33 -5.68 -21.15
CA LEU A 38 -16.17 -5.05 -22.45
C LEU A 38 -15.74 -6.06 -23.52
N ASP A 39 -14.91 -7.03 -23.16
CA ASP A 39 -14.49 -8.11 -24.06
C ASP A 39 -15.65 -9.04 -24.44
N GLU A 40 -16.62 -9.20 -23.54
CA GLU A 40 -17.84 -10.00 -23.76
C GLU A 40 -18.98 -9.21 -24.45
N SER A 41 -18.88 -7.88 -24.60
CA SER A 41 -19.95 -7.09 -25.23
C SER A 41 -19.97 -7.25 -26.75
N GLU A 42 -21.16 -7.30 -27.33
CA GLU A 42 -21.38 -7.32 -28.78
C GLU A 42 -21.95 -5.98 -29.26
N GLY A 43 -21.63 -5.57 -30.49
CA GLY A 43 -22.22 -4.39 -31.13
C GLY A 43 -21.64 -3.03 -30.73
N ASP A 44 -20.53 -2.99 -30.00
CA ASP A 44 -19.80 -1.74 -29.71
C ASP A 44 -18.74 -1.47 -30.78
N GLU A 45 -19.01 -0.49 -31.66
CA GLU A 45 -18.09 -0.05 -32.73
C GLU A 45 -16.74 0.44 -32.20
N ASN A 46 -16.68 0.88 -30.95
CA ASN A 46 -15.46 1.39 -30.30
C ASN A 46 -14.79 0.37 -29.38
N LYS A 47 -15.27 -0.87 -29.34
CA LYS A 47 -14.82 -1.90 -28.39
C LYS A 47 -13.30 -2.05 -28.35
N GLU A 48 -12.65 -2.16 -29.50
CA GLU A 48 -11.20 -2.37 -29.57
C GLU A 48 -10.41 -1.19 -29.00
N TYR A 49 -10.84 0.04 -29.34
CA TYR A 49 -10.22 1.25 -28.83
C TYR A 49 -10.39 1.36 -27.31
N THR A 50 -11.60 1.14 -26.80
CA THR A 50 -11.91 1.18 -25.37
C THR A 50 -11.17 0.08 -24.60
N LEU A 51 -11.07 -1.14 -25.15
CA LEU A 51 -10.28 -2.22 -24.56
C LEU A 51 -8.81 -1.85 -24.46
N ARG A 52 -8.25 -1.21 -25.49
CA ARG A 52 -6.85 -0.75 -25.46
C ARG A 52 -6.61 0.27 -24.35
N GLN A 53 -7.53 1.21 -24.17
CA GLN A 53 -7.45 2.21 -23.10
C GLN A 53 -7.52 1.56 -21.71
N GLU A 54 -8.50 0.70 -21.46
CA GLU A 54 -8.65 0.04 -20.15
C GLU A 54 -7.44 -0.86 -19.83
N LYS A 55 -6.90 -1.57 -20.83
CA LYS A 55 -5.65 -2.35 -20.66
C LYS A 55 -4.45 -1.46 -20.35
N GLN A 56 -4.35 -0.28 -20.97
CA GLN A 56 -3.30 0.68 -20.67
C GLN A 56 -3.44 1.22 -19.25
N ALA A 57 -4.64 1.62 -18.84
CA ALA A 57 -4.92 2.09 -17.49
C ALA A 57 -4.57 1.03 -16.43
N LEU A 58 -4.94 -0.24 -16.68
CA LEU A 58 -4.55 -1.37 -15.83
C LEU A 58 -3.03 -1.53 -15.71
N ALA A 59 -2.31 -1.41 -16.83
CA ALA A 59 -0.85 -1.46 -16.81
C ALA A 59 -0.22 -0.31 -16.01
N GLU A 60 -0.81 0.89 -16.07
CA GLU A 60 -0.37 2.04 -15.28
C GLU A 60 -0.65 1.84 -13.79
N THR A 61 -1.83 1.36 -13.40
CA THR A 61 -2.15 1.04 -12.00
C THR A 61 -1.20 -0.02 -11.43
N ARG A 62 -0.87 -1.07 -12.21
CA ARG A 62 0.13 -2.08 -11.79
C ARG A 62 1.53 -1.48 -11.58
N LYS A 63 1.94 -0.52 -12.40
CA LYS A 63 3.22 0.20 -12.20
C LYS A 63 3.21 1.00 -10.91
N VAL A 64 2.09 1.67 -10.59
CA VAL A 64 1.94 2.39 -9.32
C VAL A 64 2.02 1.43 -8.13
N LEU A 65 1.38 0.26 -8.22
CA LEU A 65 1.43 -0.77 -7.18
C LEU A 65 2.87 -1.22 -6.89
N SER A 66 3.68 -1.48 -7.94
CA SER A 66 5.10 -1.81 -7.76
C SER A 66 5.89 -0.69 -7.07
N SER A 67 5.61 0.58 -7.40
CA SER A 67 6.21 1.72 -6.68
C SER A 67 5.77 1.79 -5.20
N MET A 68 4.54 1.40 -4.88
CA MET A 68 4.06 1.36 -3.49
C MET A 68 4.82 0.33 -2.66
N GLN A 69 5.11 -0.85 -3.22
CA GLN A 69 5.88 -1.89 -2.52
C GLN A 69 7.25 -1.35 -2.07
N THR A 70 8.00 -0.68 -2.96
CA THR A 70 9.26 -0.05 -2.60
C THR A 70 9.11 0.98 -1.48
N LYS A 71 8.04 1.78 -1.51
CA LYS A 71 7.77 2.79 -0.47
C LYS A 71 7.42 2.13 0.87
N ILE A 72 6.69 1.03 0.85
CA ILE A 72 6.32 0.27 2.06
C ILE A 72 7.55 -0.38 2.67
N SER A 73 8.42 -1.01 1.87
CA SER A 73 9.69 -1.56 2.35
C SER A 73 10.54 -0.49 3.05
N ALA A 74 10.73 0.66 2.40
CA ALA A 74 11.50 1.76 2.99
C ALA A 74 10.83 2.37 4.25
N ALA A 75 9.50 2.37 4.33
CA ALA A 75 8.78 2.83 5.52
C ALA A 75 8.86 1.83 6.67
N LEU A 76 8.88 0.53 6.37
CA LEU A 76 9.09 -0.54 7.35
C LEU A 76 10.48 -0.46 7.95
N GLU A 77 11.53 -0.29 7.13
CA GLU A 77 12.90 -0.10 7.60
C GLU A 77 12.98 1.06 8.61
N LYS A 78 12.38 2.21 8.27
CA LYS A 78 12.34 3.38 9.18
C LYS A 78 11.55 3.12 10.47
N LEU A 79 10.48 2.33 10.40
CA LEU A 79 9.70 1.98 11.59
C LEU A 79 10.48 1.02 12.50
N GLU A 80 11.17 0.05 11.92
CA GLU A 80 12.04 -0.89 12.65
C GLU A 80 13.22 -0.15 13.29
N GLU A 81 13.89 0.76 12.57
CA GLU A 81 14.93 1.65 13.12
C GLU A 81 14.42 2.50 14.29
N ALA A 82 13.21 3.09 14.16
CA ALA A 82 12.62 3.89 15.22
C ALA A 82 12.27 3.05 16.46
N LEU A 83 11.87 1.78 16.27
CA LEU A 83 11.61 0.84 17.36
C LEU A 83 12.90 0.41 18.07
N GLU A 84 13.98 0.14 17.34
CA GLU A 84 15.27 -0.18 17.95
C GLU A 84 15.84 1.00 18.73
N ALA A 85 15.80 2.21 18.16
CA ALA A 85 16.24 3.42 18.87
C ALA A 85 15.44 3.68 20.16
N HIS A 86 14.13 3.39 20.16
CA HIS A 86 13.29 3.48 21.37
C HIS A 86 13.71 2.49 22.47
N LYS A 87 14.09 1.27 22.10
CA LYS A 87 14.59 0.24 23.03
C LYS A 87 15.93 0.63 23.65
N GLU A 88 16.83 1.22 22.87
CA GLU A 88 18.18 1.61 23.31
C GLU A 88 18.18 2.90 24.14
N GLY A 89 17.28 3.85 23.85
CA GLY A 89 17.28 5.19 24.43
C GLY A 89 16.37 5.42 25.65
N GLY A 90 15.46 4.50 25.97
CA GLY A 90 14.41 4.73 26.98
C GLY A 90 13.29 5.67 26.49
N ALA A 91 12.20 5.76 27.27
CA ALA A 91 10.84 6.10 26.81
C ALA A 91 10.66 7.41 25.99
N GLU A 92 10.65 7.28 24.65
CA GLU A 92 10.13 8.28 23.70
C GLU A 92 8.68 7.99 23.21
N ALA A 93 8.25 6.73 23.29
CA ALA A 93 6.94 6.25 22.80
C ALA A 93 6.21 5.44 23.89
N SER A 94 4.88 5.55 23.92
CA SER A 94 4.04 4.81 24.87
C SER A 94 3.95 3.32 24.53
N ALA A 95 3.58 2.48 25.49
CA ALA A 95 3.34 1.05 25.24
C ALA A 95 2.27 0.82 24.16
N GLU A 96 1.26 1.69 24.09
CA GLU A 96 0.24 1.65 23.04
C GLU A 96 0.83 1.97 21.66
N ASP A 97 1.72 2.97 21.56
CA ASP A 97 2.38 3.31 20.29
C ASP A 97 3.27 2.17 19.81
N VAL A 98 4.02 1.53 20.72
CA VAL A 98 4.85 0.36 20.39
C VAL A 98 3.98 -0.81 19.92
N THR A 99 2.84 -1.05 20.56
CA THR A 99 1.90 -2.09 20.14
C THR A 99 1.37 -1.82 18.73
N LYS A 100 0.92 -0.58 18.46
CA LYS A 100 0.45 -0.17 17.12
C LYS A 100 1.55 -0.26 16.06
N ALA A 101 2.79 0.06 16.43
CA ALA A 101 3.94 -0.05 15.54
C ALA A 101 4.21 -1.50 15.15
N ASN A 102 4.20 -2.43 16.10
CA ASN A 102 4.36 -3.86 15.82
C ASN A 102 3.25 -4.39 14.90
N ASP A 103 2.00 -4.01 15.15
CA ASP A 103 0.88 -4.34 14.26
C ASP A 103 1.07 -3.76 12.85
N ALA A 104 1.59 -2.53 12.73
CA ALA A 104 1.88 -1.91 11.45
C ALA A 104 3.02 -2.62 10.70
N VAL A 105 4.05 -3.12 11.41
CA VAL A 105 5.11 -3.95 10.82
C VAL A 105 4.52 -5.23 10.23
N VAL A 106 3.65 -5.93 10.98
CA VAL A 106 2.98 -7.15 10.49
C VAL A 106 2.17 -6.84 9.23
N LYS A 107 1.32 -5.80 9.26
CA LYS A 107 0.50 -5.40 8.12
C LYS A 107 1.33 -5.01 6.90
N GLY A 108 2.42 -4.26 7.09
CA GLY A 108 3.30 -3.89 5.99
C GLY A 108 3.97 -5.11 5.36
N LYS A 109 4.43 -6.07 6.17
CA LYS A 109 5.02 -7.33 5.68
C LYS A 109 3.99 -8.21 4.97
N GLU A 110 2.75 -8.25 5.45
CA GLU A 110 1.65 -8.93 4.75
C GLU A 110 1.35 -8.30 3.39
N ALA A 111 1.34 -6.97 3.32
CA ALA A 111 1.06 -6.25 2.08
C ALA A 111 2.14 -6.53 1.01
N LEU A 112 3.42 -6.53 1.41
CA LEU A 112 4.54 -6.94 0.54
C LEU A 112 4.49 -8.41 0.08
N ARG A 113 3.80 -9.29 0.80
CA ARG A 113 3.61 -10.70 0.39
C ARG A 113 2.49 -10.87 -0.63
N GLN A 114 1.42 -10.06 -0.54
CA GLN A 114 0.32 -10.07 -1.52
C GLN A 114 0.76 -9.61 -2.91
N ALA A 115 1.92 -8.96 -2.97
CA ALA A 115 2.60 -8.49 -4.16
C ALA A 115 3.47 -9.52 -4.89
N SER A 116 3.85 -10.62 -4.23
CA SER A 116 4.75 -11.67 -4.74
C SER A 116 3.97 -12.85 -5.32
#